data_AF-A0A497SFX7-F1
#
_entry.id   AF-A0A497SFX7-F1
#
_cell.length_a   1.000
_cell.length_b   1.000
_cell.length_c   1.000
_cell.angle_alpha   90.00
_cell.angle_beta   90.00
_cell.angle_gamma   90.00
#
_symmetry.space_group_name_H-M   'P 1'
#
loop_
_entity.id
_entity.type
_entity.pdbx_description
1 polymer ?
#
loop_
_entity_poly.entity_id
_entity_poly.type
_entity_poly.pdbx_seq_one_letter_code
_entity_poly.pdbx_strand_id
1 'polypeptide(L)'
;MRKILSIVIALILLNLSLPRAFAQERICSIYFTKIGCPVCAKTDPVILGEWPKKHKDLVLIEYVFKGWNDDNAILLGEYALKFGISPAVPLLIFEKEHALGLPSVFDVENKLSSLDKKCRLLDKTVSFEELDFNELPVKPKIWANGRLLVRVKRGSVSSEFLREVLFAENLEEVLKNSNYKIVEIPAKPAPISYGQIEFKKAFKIEDSWILKCNENITGFPLEEFNEENITGNFASQTAPSNQNLILYASLGIGLVIICLLLFAFKVRVRIKWS
;
A
#
# COMPACT_ATOMS: atom_id res chain seq x y z
N MET A 1 -41.44 1.26 -38.46
CA MET A 1 -41.03 0.16 -37.56
C MET A 1 -39.69 -0.47 -37.97
N ARG A 2 -39.51 -0.99 -39.20
CA ARG A 2 -38.27 -1.64 -39.65
C ARG A 2 -36.99 -0.78 -39.52
N LYS A 3 -37.06 0.53 -39.83
CA LYS A 3 -35.93 1.48 -39.69
C LYS A 3 -35.56 1.77 -38.22
N ILE A 4 -36.55 1.82 -37.33
CA ILE A 4 -36.35 2.05 -35.90
C ILE A 4 -35.70 0.81 -35.27
N LEU A 5 -36.14 -0.39 -35.66
CA LEU A 5 -35.54 -1.65 -35.23
C LEU A 5 -34.07 -1.76 -35.65
N SER A 6 -33.72 -1.35 -36.87
CA SER A 6 -32.32 -1.33 -37.33
C SER A 6 -31.42 -0.37 -36.56
N ILE A 7 -31.93 0.81 -36.17
CA ILE A 7 -31.17 1.80 -35.38
C ILE A 7 -30.92 1.30 -33.96
N VAL A 8 -31.93 0.69 -33.33
CA VAL A 8 -31.80 0.11 -31.98
C VAL A 8 -30.81 -1.05 -31.97
N ILE A 9 -30.85 -1.93 -32.98
CA ILE A 9 -29.89 -3.04 -33.12
C ILE A 9 -28.46 -2.50 -33.35
N ALA A 10 -28.29 -1.47 -34.17
CA ALA A 10 -26.99 -0.84 -34.38
C ALA A 10 -26.43 -0.21 -33.09
N LEU A 11 -27.26 0.46 -32.29
CA LEU A 11 -26.87 1.01 -30.99
C LEU A 11 -26.51 -0.07 -29.96
N ILE A 12 -27.24 -1.19 -29.94
CA ILE A 12 -26.93 -2.32 -29.05
C ILE A 12 -25.61 -2.98 -29.47
N LEU A 13 -25.38 -3.18 -30.78
CA LEU A 13 -24.13 -3.74 -31.30
C LEU A 13 -22.93 -2.79 -31.09
N LEU A 14 -23.13 -1.48 -31.16
CA LEU A 14 -22.11 -0.48 -30.86
C LEU A 14 -21.69 -0.50 -29.39
N ASN A 15 -22.63 -0.78 -28.46
CA ASN A 15 -22.33 -0.97 -27.04
C ASN A 15 -21.71 -2.34 -26.72
N LEU A 16 -21.94 -3.37 -27.55
CA LEU A 16 -21.29 -4.68 -27.41
C LEU A 16 -19.83 -4.71 -27.92
N SER A 17 -19.45 -3.74 -28.76
CA SER A 17 -18.13 -3.67 -29.40
C SER A 17 -17.11 -2.88 -28.58
N LEU A 18 -17.54 -2.22 -27.50
CA LEU A 18 -16.61 -1.62 -26.55
C LEU A 18 -15.89 -2.77 -25.83
N PRO A 19 -14.55 -2.89 -25.93
CA PRO A 19 -13.83 -3.78 -25.05
C PRO A 19 -14.18 -3.34 -23.63
N ARG A 20 -14.91 -4.19 -22.89
CA ARG A 20 -14.88 -4.08 -21.43
C ARG A 20 -13.42 -4.26 -21.09
N ALA A 21 -12.75 -3.19 -20.69
CA ALA A 21 -11.49 -3.29 -19.99
C ALA A 21 -11.80 -4.13 -18.76
N PHE A 22 -11.62 -5.44 -18.86
CA PHE A 22 -11.58 -6.30 -17.69
C PHE A 22 -10.41 -5.75 -16.91
N ALA A 23 -10.70 -5.00 -15.84
CA ALA A 23 -9.71 -4.64 -14.88
C ALA A 23 -9.16 -5.98 -14.36
N GLN A 24 -8.00 -6.37 -14.87
CA GLN A 24 -7.37 -7.61 -14.47
C GLN A 24 -7.02 -7.44 -13.00
N GLU A 25 -7.75 -8.13 -12.13
CA GLU A 25 -7.47 -8.09 -10.69
C GLU A 25 -6.00 -8.46 -10.48
N ARG A 26 -5.30 -7.59 -9.76
CA ARG A 26 -3.86 -7.69 -9.51
C ARG A 26 -3.58 -8.31 -8.15
N ILE A 27 -2.55 -9.15 -8.08
CA ILE A 27 -2.09 -9.70 -6.81
C ILE A 27 -1.44 -8.56 -6.02
N CYS A 28 -1.88 -8.36 -4.78
CA CYS A 28 -1.39 -7.28 -3.93
C CYS A 28 -0.76 -7.83 -2.65
N SER A 29 0.47 -7.40 -2.36
CA SER A 29 1.14 -7.72 -1.10
C SER A 29 1.63 -6.45 -0.42
N ILE A 30 1.52 -6.43 0.91
CA ILE A 30 2.35 -5.55 1.74
C ILE A 30 3.70 -6.24 1.94
N TYR A 31 4.80 -5.50 1.82
CA TYR A 31 6.14 -6.03 2.03
C TYR A 31 6.92 -5.17 3.03
N PHE A 32 7.32 -5.77 4.15
CA PHE A 32 8.20 -5.13 5.11
C PHE A 32 9.62 -5.67 4.97
N THR A 33 10.58 -4.75 4.87
CA THR A 33 12.01 -5.05 4.82
C THR A 33 12.81 -4.01 5.61
N LYS A 34 14.10 -4.25 5.81
CA LYS A 34 14.97 -3.39 6.60
C LYS A 34 16.35 -3.25 5.96
N ILE A 35 16.82 -2.01 5.86
CA ILE A 35 18.21 -1.74 5.46
C ILE A 35 19.17 -2.34 6.51
N GLY A 36 20.16 -3.08 6.03
CA GLY A 36 21.16 -3.73 6.88
C GLY A 36 20.67 -5.03 7.51
N CYS A 37 19.61 -5.66 6.98
CA CYS A 37 19.13 -6.98 7.40
C CYS A 37 19.77 -8.09 6.54
N PRO A 38 20.63 -8.98 7.10
CA PRO A 38 21.32 -10.01 6.31
C PRO A 38 20.39 -11.01 5.61
N VAL A 39 19.23 -11.31 6.20
CA VAL A 39 18.23 -12.18 5.59
C VAL A 39 17.54 -11.48 4.43
N CYS A 40 17.15 -10.22 4.63
CA CYS A 40 16.51 -9.38 3.63
C CYS A 40 17.42 -9.10 2.42
N ALA A 41 18.75 -9.06 2.64
CA ALA A 41 19.73 -8.89 1.56
C ALA A 41 19.65 -9.97 0.49
N LYS A 42 19.14 -11.15 0.85
CA LYS A 42 18.93 -12.25 -0.07
C LYS A 42 17.57 -12.17 -0.77
N THR A 43 16.55 -11.66 -0.09
CA THR A 43 15.17 -11.63 -0.60
C THR A 43 14.85 -10.37 -1.40
N ASP A 44 15.33 -9.20 -0.99
CA ASP A 44 15.00 -7.91 -1.63
C ASP A 44 15.35 -7.86 -3.12
N PRO A 45 16.55 -8.32 -3.59
CA PRO A 45 16.87 -8.29 -5.01
C PRO A 45 15.86 -9.08 -5.87
N VAL A 46 15.37 -10.20 -5.35
CA VAL A 46 14.41 -11.06 -6.04
C VAL A 46 13.01 -10.46 -5.98
N ILE A 47 12.52 -10.13 -4.77
CA ILE A 47 11.15 -9.64 -4.56
C ILE A 47 10.92 -8.28 -5.18
N LEU A 48 11.89 -7.37 -5.10
CA LEU A 48 11.73 -6.00 -5.61
C LEU A 48 12.33 -5.83 -7.01
N GLY A 49 13.38 -6.56 -7.34
CA GLY A 49 14.11 -6.43 -8.61
C GLY A 49 13.64 -7.37 -9.72
N GLU A 50 13.23 -8.59 -9.38
CA GLU A 50 12.88 -9.64 -10.35
C GLU A 50 11.37 -9.84 -10.45
N TRP A 51 10.68 -10.06 -9.32
CA TRP A 51 9.26 -10.40 -9.31
C TRP A 51 8.37 -9.35 -9.99
N PRO A 52 8.53 -8.03 -9.78
CA PRO A 52 7.66 -7.04 -10.43
C PRO A 52 7.85 -7.02 -11.95
N LYS A 53 9.00 -7.51 -12.46
CA LYS A 53 9.25 -7.63 -13.90
C LYS A 53 8.65 -8.92 -14.45
N LYS A 54 8.77 -10.02 -13.70
CA LYS A 54 8.35 -11.38 -14.07
C LYS A 54 6.84 -11.59 -13.96
N HIS A 55 6.21 -11.06 -12.90
CA HIS A 55 4.79 -11.20 -12.59
C HIS A 55 4.11 -9.86 -12.84
N LYS A 56 3.54 -9.70 -14.04
CA LYS A 56 3.00 -8.42 -14.53
C LYS A 56 1.74 -7.96 -13.81
N ASP A 57 1.07 -8.85 -13.10
CA ASP A 57 -0.10 -8.61 -12.28
C ASP A 57 0.24 -8.46 -10.78
N LEU A 58 1.52 -8.55 -10.39
CA LEU A 58 1.96 -8.38 -9.01
C LEU A 58 2.22 -6.91 -8.67
N VAL A 59 1.66 -6.50 -7.54
CA VAL A 59 1.93 -5.23 -6.86
C VAL A 59 2.52 -5.52 -5.49
N LEU A 60 3.62 -4.84 -5.17
CA LEU A 60 4.23 -4.85 -3.85
C LEU A 60 4.21 -3.44 -3.25
N ILE A 61 3.53 -3.28 -2.12
CA ILE A 61 3.57 -2.06 -1.32
C ILE A 61 4.65 -2.25 -0.26
N GLU A 62 5.84 -1.76 -0.56
CA GLU A 62 7.03 -1.86 0.28
C GLU A 62 7.04 -0.77 1.36
N TYR A 63 7.31 -1.22 2.59
CA TYR A 63 7.66 -0.40 3.75
C TYR A 63 9.05 -0.81 4.23
N VAL A 64 10.06 -0.05 3.79
CA VAL A 64 11.45 -0.23 4.21
C VAL A 64 11.81 0.73 5.34
N PHE A 65 12.53 0.25 6.34
CA PHE A 65 13.02 1.06 7.46
C PHE A 65 14.53 0.86 7.71
N LYS A 66 15.16 1.84 8.36
CA LYS A 66 16.59 1.77 8.77
C LYS A 66 16.75 1.36 10.23
N GLY A 67 15.97 2.00 11.11
CA GLY A 67 15.93 1.74 12.55
C GLY A 67 14.53 1.36 13.01
N TRP A 68 14.42 0.80 14.22
CA TRP A 68 13.15 0.38 14.81
C TRP A 68 12.26 1.54 15.29
N ASN A 69 12.81 2.75 15.33
CA ASN A 69 12.10 3.99 15.61
C ASN A 69 11.58 4.69 14.34
N ASP A 70 11.78 4.11 13.17
CA ASP A 70 11.23 4.61 11.90
C ASP A 70 9.72 4.36 11.86
N ASP A 71 8.95 5.28 11.26
CA ASP A 71 7.49 5.13 11.19
C ASP A 71 7.06 3.86 10.44
N ASN A 72 7.84 3.40 9.45
CA ASN A 72 7.59 2.14 8.76
C ASN A 72 7.82 0.92 9.67
N ALA A 73 8.74 1.02 10.65
CA ALA A 73 8.96 -0.03 11.65
C ALA A 73 7.83 -0.07 12.69
N ILE A 74 7.30 1.11 13.06
CA ILE A 74 6.12 1.21 13.93
C ILE A 74 4.91 0.58 13.23
N LEU A 75 4.72 0.88 11.94
CA LEU A 75 3.66 0.28 11.12
C LEU A 75 3.76 -1.25 11.08
N LEU A 76 4.96 -1.82 10.95
CA LEU A 76 5.17 -3.28 11.05
C LEU A 76 4.63 -3.83 12.37
N GLY A 77 4.90 -3.14 13.48
CA GLY A 77 4.37 -3.50 14.80
C GLY A 77 2.83 -3.48 14.85
N GLU A 78 2.19 -2.50 14.21
CA GLU A 78 0.73 -2.43 14.12
C GLU A 78 0.14 -3.60 13.33
N TYR A 79 0.75 -3.96 12.19
CA TYR A 79 0.36 -5.15 11.41
C TYR A 79 0.54 -6.43 12.23
N ALA A 80 1.68 -6.55 12.93
CA ALA A 80 2.00 -7.67 13.80
C ALA A 80 0.93 -7.88 14.87
N LEU A 81 0.58 -6.82 15.59
CA LEU A 81 -0.44 -6.85 16.64
C LEU A 81 -1.83 -7.16 16.07
N LYS A 82 -2.23 -6.51 14.98
CA LYS A 82 -3.56 -6.69 14.41
C LYS A 82 -3.80 -8.11 13.89
N PHE A 83 -2.78 -8.71 13.28
CA PHE A 83 -2.92 -9.99 12.58
C PHE A 83 -2.30 -11.18 13.32
N GLY A 84 -1.75 -10.97 14.52
CA GLY A 84 -1.15 -12.04 15.32
C GLY A 84 0.09 -12.64 14.65
N ILE A 85 0.88 -11.81 13.96
CA ILE A 85 2.10 -12.21 13.25
C ILE A 85 3.33 -11.64 13.95
N SER A 86 4.47 -12.31 13.86
CA SER A 86 5.71 -11.81 14.47
C SER A 86 6.21 -10.54 13.77
N PRO A 87 6.60 -9.48 14.50
CA PRO A 87 7.13 -8.24 13.92
C PRO A 87 8.59 -8.41 13.48
N ALA A 88 8.81 -9.20 12.45
CA ALA A 88 10.13 -9.51 11.90
C ALA A 88 10.13 -9.35 10.37
N VAL A 89 11.33 -9.27 9.78
CA VAL A 89 11.54 -9.07 8.34
C VAL A 89 12.52 -10.12 7.79
N PRO A 90 12.44 -10.45 6.49
CA PRO A 90 11.46 -10.00 5.49
C PRO A 90 10.07 -10.58 5.74
N LEU A 91 9.02 -9.78 5.52
CA LEU A 91 7.62 -10.18 5.72
C LEU A 91 6.75 -9.74 4.55
N LEU A 92 6.10 -10.71 3.91
CA LEU A 92 5.03 -10.48 2.93
C LEU A 92 3.68 -10.74 3.59
N ILE A 93 2.70 -9.89 3.31
CA ILE A 93 1.33 -10.02 3.80
C ILE A 93 0.37 -9.92 2.61
N PHE A 94 -0.36 -11.00 2.37
CA PHE A 94 -1.44 -11.11 1.40
C PHE A 94 -2.80 -11.11 2.12
N GLU A 95 -3.91 -11.17 1.38
CA GLU A 95 -5.28 -11.13 1.95
C GLU A 95 -5.46 -12.10 3.12
N LYS A 96 -5.21 -13.39 2.88
CA LYS A 96 -5.50 -14.46 3.86
C LYS A 96 -4.26 -15.07 4.50
N GLU A 97 -3.08 -14.77 3.99
CA GLU A 97 -1.83 -15.40 4.42
C GLU A 97 -0.66 -14.41 4.51
N HIS A 98 0.42 -14.85 5.15
CA HIS A 98 1.66 -14.10 5.25
C HIS A 98 2.85 -15.05 5.11
N ALA A 99 3.99 -14.53 4.69
CA ALA A 99 5.24 -15.25 4.60
C ALA A 99 6.34 -14.48 5.34
N LEU A 100 6.94 -15.13 6.33
CA LEU A 100 7.98 -14.56 7.17
C LEU A 100 9.29 -15.33 7.00
N GLY A 101 10.38 -14.59 6.80
CA GLY A 101 11.72 -15.14 6.70
C GLY A 101 12.01 -15.83 5.36
N LEU A 102 13.26 -16.21 5.17
CA LEU A 102 13.80 -16.60 3.86
C LEU A 102 13.08 -17.76 3.15
N PRO A 103 12.87 -18.94 3.77
CA PRO A 103 12.27 -20.06 3.04
C PRO A 103 10.82 -19.75 2.64
N SER A 104 10.01 -19.32 3.61
CA SER A 104 8.59 -19.01 3.39
C SER A 104 8.39 -17.95 2.30
N VAL A 105 9.26 -16.94 2.26
CA VAL A 105 9.16 -15.84 1.32
C VAL A 105 9.49 -16.28 -0.11
N PHE A 106 10.47 -17.17 -0.32
CA PHE A 106 10.74 -17.70 -1.67
C PHE A 106 9.69 -18.72 -2.13
N ASP A 107 9.13 -19.50 -1.20
CA ASP A 107 8.07 -20.47 -1.53
C ASP A 107 6.79 -19.81 -2.09
N VAL A 108 6.56 -18.53 -1.76
CA VAL A 108 5.41 -17.75 -2.26
C VAL A 108 5.42 -17.63 -3.78
N GLU A 109 6.58 -17.53 -4.43
CA GLU A 109 6.66 -17.30 -5.88
C GLU A 109 5.87 -18.34 -6.67
N ASN A 110 5.98 -19.61 -6.28
CA ASN A 110 5.37 -20.75 -6.96
C ASN A 110 3.83 -20.76 -6.85
N LYS A 111 3.26 -20.02 -5.91
CA LYS A 111 1.81 -19.97 -5.66
C LYS A 111 1.20 -18.59 -5.88
N LEU A 112 1.96 -17.60 -6.36
CA LEU A 112 1.47 -16.23 -6.57
C LEU A 112 0.14 -16.19 -7.34
N SER A 113 0.00 -16.98 -8.40
CA SER A 113 -1.20 -17.02 -9.23
C SER A 113 -2.45 -17.57 -8.55
N SER A 114 -2.30 -18.31 -7.44
CA SER A 114 -3.43 -18.84 -6.66
C SER A 114 -3.74 -18.00 -5.41
N LEU A 115 -2.96 -16.95 -5.16
CA LEU A 115 -3.23 -16.05 -4.03
C LEU A 115 -4.45 -15.18 -4.33
N ASP A 116 -5.16 -14.84 -3.25
CA ASP A 116 -6.18 -13.82 -3.32
C ASP A 116 -5.58 -12.46 -3.71
N LYS A 117 -6.38 -11.66 -4.42
CA LYS A 117 -5.90 -10.48 -5.14
C LYS A 117 -6.18 -9.15 -4.43
N LYS A 118 -6.67 -9.17 -3.19
CA LYS A 118 -6.93 -7.94 -2.44
C LYS A 118 -5.75 -7.56 -1.56
N CYS A 119 -5.55 -6.26 -1.39
CA CYS A 119 -4.61 -5.68 -0.44
C CYS A 119 -5.19 -5.76 0.97
N ARG A 120 -4.49 -6.45 1.88
CA ARG A 120 -4.83 -6.49 3.31
C ARG A 120 -4.23 -5.29 4.03
N LEU A 121 -5.00 -4.22 4.19
CA LEU A 121 -4.59 -3.04 4.98
C LEU A 121 -4.93 -3.22 6.46
N LEU A 122 -4.46 -2.28 7.29
CA LEU A 122 -4.72 -2.26 8.74
C LEU A 122 -6.19 -2.06 9.11
N ASP A 123 -7.03 -1.51 8.26
CA ASP A 123 -8.41 -1.18 8.58
C ASP A 123 -9.39 -1.90 7.65
N LYS A 124 -8.96 -2.16 6.41
CA LYS A 124 -9.80 -2.75 5.36
C LYS A 124 -9.05 -3.76 4.49
N THR A 125 -9.80 -4.53 3.73
CA THR A 125 -9.31 -5.35 2.63
C THR A 125 -9.96 -4.86 1.36
N VAL A 126 -9.15 -4.45 0.37
CA VAL A 126 -9.61 -3.73 -0.81
C VAL A 126 -8.90 -4.24 -2.06
N SER A 127 -9.56 -4.22 -3.22
CA SER A 127 -8.88 -4.50 -4.49
C SER A 127 -7.80 -3.46 -4.76
N PHE A 128 -6.77 -3.81 -5.53
CA PHE A 128 -5.73 -2.83 -5.87
C PHE A 128 -6.28 -1.67 -6.72
N GLU A 129 -7.28 -1.96 -7.56
CA GLU A 129 -7.95 -1.01 -8.44
C GLU A 129 -8.70 0.08 -7.64
N GLU A 130 -9.25 -0.27 -6.48
CA GLU A 130 -9.97 0.63 -5.59
C GLU A 130 -9.09 1.25 -4.49
N LEU A 131 -7.84 0.79 -4.35
CA LEU A 131 -6.92 1.27 -3.31
C LEU A 131 -6.59 2.75 -3.49
N ASP A 132 -6.80 3.59 -2.49
CA ASP A 132 -6.29 4.96 -2.53
C ASP A 132 -4.84 5.04 -2.02
N PHE A 133 -3.89 5.34 -2.92
CA PHE A 133 -2.47 5.46 -2.62
C PHE A 133 -2.17 6.66 -1.70
N ASN A 134 -3.04 7.66 -1.69
CA ASN A 134 -2.89 8.82 -0.80
C ASN A 134 -3.28 8.50 0.65
N GLU A 135 -4.10 7.46 0.85
CA GLU A 135 -4.50 6.97 2.18
C GLU A 135 -3.50 5.98 2.78
N LEU A 136 -2.61 5.39 1.96
CA LEU A 136 -1.59 4.48 2.47
C LEU A 136 -0.80 5.15 3.61
N PRO A 137 -0.48 4.45 4.71
CA PRO A 137 0.21 5.06 5.85
C PRO A 137 1.68 5.37 5.53
N VAL A 138 2.29 6.29 6.28
CA VAL A 138 3.75 6.55 6.36
C VAL A 138 4.49 6.72 5.03
N LYS A 139 5.49 5.89 4.69
CA LYS A 139 6.37 6.10 3.51
C LYS A 139 6.38 4.86 2.60
N PRO A 140 5.28 4.59 1.88
CA PRO A 140 5.17 3.47 0.99
C PRO A 140 5.99 3.70 -0.28
N LYS A 141 6.48 2.59 -0.80
CA LYS A 141 6.97 2.46 -2.17
C LYS A 141 6.14 1.40 -2.87
N ILE A 142 5.74 1.64 -4.10
CA ILE A 142 4.88 0.73 -4.84
C ILE A 142 5.67 0.20 -6.03
N TRP A 143 5.92 -1.10 -6.04
CA TRP A 143 6.63 -1.80 -7.09
C TRP A 143 5.63 -2.59 -7.92
N ALA A 144 5.64 -2.36 -9.22
CA ALA A 144 4.78 -3.09 -10.15
C ALA A 144 5.34 -2.99 -11.55
N ASN A 145 5.21 -4.06 -12.34
CA ASN A 145 5.56 -4.06 -13.76
C ASN A 145 7.00 -3.56 -14.07
N GLY A 146 7.94 -3.78 -13.15
CA GLY A 146 9.33 -3.31 -13.27
C GLY A 146 9.53 -1.80 -13.08
N ARG A 147 8.49 -1.08 -12.63
CA ARG A 147 8.49 0.33 -12.26
C ARG A 147 8.37 0.47 -10.75
N LEU A 148 8.75 1.65 -10.27
CA LEU A 148 8.72 2.00 -8.85
C LEU A 148 8.11 3.38 -8.67
N LEU A 149 7.06 3.47 -7.85
CA LEU A 149 6.55 4.72 -7.32
C LEU A 149 7.02 4.92 -5.87
N VAL A 150 7.63 6.07 -5.59
CA VAL A 150 8.08 6.47 -4.25
C VAL A 150 7.27 7.66 -3.80
N ARG A 151 6.56 7.54 -2.68
CA ARG A 151 5.88 8.69 -2.08
C ARG A 151 6.88 9.55 -1.33
N VAL A 152 6.95 10.82 -1.68
CA VAL A 152 7.86 11.78 -1.06
C VAL A 152 7.17 12.71 -0.06
N LYS A 153 5.91 13.05 -0.31
CA LYS A 153 5.01 13.69 0.67
C LYS A 153 3.57 13.36 0.32
N ARG A 154 2.64 13.71 1.20
CA ARG A 154 1.22 13.70 0.83
C ARG A 154 0.97 14.72 -0.29
N GLY A 155 0.04 14.39 -1.17
CA GLY A 155 -0.33 15.23 -2.31
C GLY A 155 -1.69 14.87 -2.86
N SER A 156 -2.03 15.48 -4.00
CA SER A 156 -3.33 15.37 -4.66
C SER A 156 -3.28 14.62 -5.99
N VAL A 157 -2.14 14.00 -6.33
CA VAL A 157 -2.04 13.16 -7.52
C VAL A 157 -2.99 11.98 -7.36
N SER A 158 -3.85 11.75 -8.35
CA SER A 158 -4.91 10.75 -8.25
C SER A 158 -4.32 9.35 -8.26
N SER A 159 -4.91 8.46 -7.44
CA SER A 159 -4.52 7.05 -7.40
C SER A 159 -4.77 6.34 -8.74
N GLU A 160 -5.73 6.83 -9.54
CA GLU A 160 -5.96 6.38 -10.92
C GLU A 160 -4.75 6.65 -11.81
N PHE A 161 -4.25 7.89 -11.84
CA PHE A 161 -3.07 8.23 -12.63
C PHE A 161 -1.81 7.50 -12.14
N LEU A 162 -1.64 7.37 -10.82
CA LEU A 162 -0.53 6.62 -10.23
C LEU A 162 -0.57 5.13 -10.61
N ARG A 163 -1.75 4.52 -10.70
CA ARG A 163 -1.90 3.17 -11.26
C ARG A 163 -1.56 3.15 -12.75
N GLU A 164 -2.05 4.11 -13.52
CA GLU A 164 -1.79 4.18 -14.95
C GLU A 164 -0.29 4.22 -15.25
N VAL A 165 0.49 5.07 -14.57
CA VAL A 165 1.94 5.13 -14.77
C VAL A 165 2.69 3.85 -14.37
N LEU A 166 2.13 3.01 -13.48
CA LEU A 166 2.71 1.70 -13.16
C LEU A 166 2.48 0.67 -14.26
N PHE A 167 1.33 0.72 -14.96
CA PHE A 167 0.89 -0.38 -15.84
C PHE A 167 0.77 -0.02 -17.32
N ALA A 168 0.82 1.26 -17.69
CA ALA A 168 0.67 1.69 -19.07
C ALA A 168 1.70 1.03 -20.00
N GLU A 169 1.23 0.53 -21.13
CA GLU A 169 2.10 0.03 -22.20
C GLU A 169 2.95 1.16 -22.78
N ASN A 170 2.31 2.32 -23.05
CA ASN A 170 2.97 3.54 -23.50
C ASN A 170 3.08 4.56 -22.37
N LEU A 171 4.10 4.40 -21.51
CA LEU A 171 4.32 5.32 -20.40
C LEU A 171 4.61 6.75 -20.85
N GLU A 172 5.32 6.94 -21.97
CA GLU A 172 5.66 8.28 -22.47
C GLU A 172 4.41 9.10 -22.81
N GLU A 173 3.43 8.49 -23.47
CA GLU A 173 2.16 9.13 -23.80
C GLU A 173 1.35 9.50 -22.55
N VAL A 174 1.27 8.59 -21.57
CA VAL A 174 0.58 8.85 -20.29
C VAL A 174 1.19 10.03 -19.56
N LEU A 175 2.52 10.11 -19.48
CA LEU A 175 3.20 11.23 -18.82
C LEU A 175 2.98 12.54 -19.58
N LYS A 176 3.09 12.55 -20.92
CA LYS A 176 2.96 13.76 -21.75
C LYS A 176 1.53 14.32 -21.78
N ASN A 177 0.53 13.46 -21.73
CA ASN A 177 -0.88 13.85 -21.79
C ASN A 177 -1.49 14.13 -20.41
N SER A 178 -0.71 13.98 -19.34
CA SER A 178 -1.18 14.24 -17.98
C SER A 178 -1.41 15.74 -17.73
N ASN A 179 -2.35 16.05 -16.85
CA ASN A 179 -2.56 17.41 -16.34
C ASN A 179 -1.66 17.74 -15.14
N TYR A 180 -0.75 16.83 -14.78
CA TYR A 180 0.16 17.01 -13.65
C TYR A 180 1.46 17.67 -14.12
N LYS A 181 2.07 18.47 -13.25
CA LYS A 181 3.44 18.92 -13.47
C LYS A 181 4.38 17.71 -13.38
N ILE A 182 5.06 17.38 -14.48
CA ILE A 182 6.03 16.30 -14.53
C ILE A 182 7.36 16.83 -15.02
N VAL A 183 8.42 16.53 -14.27
CA VAL A 183 9.80 16.85 -14.64
C VAL A 183 10.68 15.62 -14.55
N GLU A 184 11.65 15.52 -15.43
CA GLU A 184 12.70 14.51 -15.31
C GLU A 184 13.66 14.94 -14.20
N ILE A 185 14.12 13.99 -13.40
CA ILE A 185 15.13 14.20 -12.35
C ILE A 185 16.23 13.14 -12.48
N PRO A 186 17.43 13.36 -11.93
CA PRO A 186 18.47 12.34 -11.89
C PRO A 186 17.97 11.04 -11.24
N ALA A 187 18.10 9.91 -11.96
CA ALA A 187 17.65 8.61 -11.48
C ALA A 187 18.57 8.07 -10.38
N LYS A 188 18.23 8.33 -9.11
CA LYS A 188 18.92 7.72 -7.98
C LYS A 188 18.50 6.25 -7.82
N PRO A 189 19.43 5.32 -7.51
CA PRO A 189 19.09 3.92 -7.25
C PRO A 189 18.10 3.78 -6.09
N ALA A 190 17.26 2.75 -6.12
CA ALA A 190 16.39 2.42 -4.99
C ALA A 190 17.16 1.55 -3.99
N PRO A 191 17.36 1.99 -2.73
CA PRO A 191 18.12 1.21 -1.76
C PRO A 191 17.31 -0.01 -1.32
N ILE A 192 17.98 -1.15 -1.26
CA ILE A 192 17.51 -2.41 -0.69
C ILE A 192 18.47 -2.87 0.41
N SER A 193 18.16 -3.95 1.13
CA SER A 193 19.07 -4.47 2.13
C SER A 193 20.40 -4.91 1.50
N TYR A 194 21.50 -4.28 1.94
CA TYR A 194 22.86 -4.49 1.40
C TYR A 194 22.98 -4.35 -0.14
N GLY A 195 22.27 -3.39 -0.73
CA GLY A 195 22.41 -3.10 -2.16
C GLY A 195 21.47 -2.02 -2.66
N GLN A 196 21.33 -1.96 -3.98
CA GLN A 196 20.42 -1.02 -4.65
C GLN A 196 19.91 -1.60 -5.97
N ILE A 197 18.73 -1.13 -6.39
CA ILE A 197 18.14 -1.43 -7.69
C ILE A 197 18.23 -0.18 -8.57
N GLU A 198 18.87 -0.34 -9.72
CA GLU A 198 19.11 0.74 -10.69
C GLU A 198 17.88 0.99 -11.57
N PHE A 199 17.68 2.27 -11.91
CA PHE A 199 16.67 2.72 -12.87
C PHE A 199 17.31 3.71 -13.84
N LYS A 200 16.94 3.63 -15.13
CA LYS A 200 17.50 4.54 -16.15
C LYS A 200 16.92 5.94 -16.07
N LYS A 201 15.67 6.06 -15.65
CA LYS A 201 14.91 7.32 -15.66
C LYS A 201 14.14 7.49 -14.35
N ALA A 202 13.98 8.75 -13.95
CA ALA A 202 13.12 9.13 -12.84
C ALA A 202 12.36 10.41 -13.17
N PHE A 203 11.10 10.46 -12.77
CA PHE A 203 10.20 11.58 -12.99
C PHE A 203 9.56 11.99 -11.68
N LYS A 204 9.65 13.27 -11.34
CA LYS A 204 8.91 13.85 -10.22
C LYS A 204 7.52 14.24 -10.73
N ILE A 205 6.49 13.71 -10.09
CA ILE A 205 5.08 13.98 -10.41
C ILE A 205 4.53 14.90 -9.32
N GLU A 206 4.19 16.12 -9.73
CA GLU A 206 4.00 17.26 -8.84
C GLU A 206 5.21 17.37 -7.90
N ASP A 207 4.96 17.46 -6.59
CA ASP A 207 5.99 17.33 -5.58
C ASP A 207 5.76 16.11 -4.68
N SER A 208 4.82 15.21 -5.00
CA SER A 208 4.32 14.19 -4.06
C SER A 208 4.79 12.78 -4.36
N TRP A 209 5.13 12.49 -5.61
CA TRP A 209 5.55 11.17 -6.06
C TRP A 209 6.77 11.25 -6.97
N ILE A 210 7.60 10.20 -6.92
CA ILE A 210 8.66 9.95 -7.89
C ILE A 210 8.37 8.62 -8.56
N LEU A 211 8.31 8.62 -9.89
CA LEU A 211 8.28 7.43 -10.73
C LEU A 211 9.70 7.10 -11.18
N LYS A 212 10.18 5.86 -10.94
CA LYS A 212 11.43 5.34 -11.47
C LYS A 212 11.14 4.21 -12.47
N CYS A 213 11.79 4.26 -13.62
CA CYS A 213 11.47 3.37 -14.74
C CYS A 213 12.71 3.13 -15.64
N ASN A 214 12.60 2.19 -16.59
CA ASN A 214 13.71 1.75 -17.45
C ASN A 214 13.46 2.00 -18.95
N GLU A 215 12.29 2.54 -19.26
CA GLU A 215 11.87 2.98 -20.57
C GLU A 215 12.67 4.21 -21.02
N ASN A 216 12.92 4.30 -22.32
CA ASN A 216 13.63 5.43 -22.91
C ASN A 216 12.64 6.57 -23.22
N ILE A 217 12.36 7.41 -22.24
CA ILE A 217 11.42 8.52 -22.34
C ILE A 217 12.19 9.84 -22.47
N THR A 218 11.71 10.73 -23.34
CA THR A 218 12.34 12.03 -23.63
C THR A 218 11.30 13.16 -23.69
N GLY A 219 11.78 14.41 -23.72
CA GLY A 219 10.92 15.59 -23.87
C GLY A 219 10.39 16.18 -22.56
N PHE A 220 10.95 15.80 -21.42
CA PHE A 220 10.67 16.42 -20.12
C PHE A 220 11.85 17.33 -19.71
N PRO A 221 11.58 18.48 -19.07
CA PRO A 221 12.64 19.32 -18.53
C PRO A 221 13.37 18.59 -17.40
N LEU A 222 14.70 18.69 -17.38
CA LEU A 222 15.53 18.14 -16.32
C LEU A 222 15.63 19.15 -15.17
N GLU A 223 15.13 18.79 -13.99
CA GLU A 223 15.29 19.56 -12.75
C GLU A 223 16.35 18.91 -11.86
N GLU A 224 17.24 19.71 -11.27
CA GLU A 224 18.07 19.22 -10.15
C GLU A 224 17.16 18.91 -8.96
N PHE A 225 17.30 17.72 -8.40
CA PHE A 225 16.48 17.29 -7.29
C PHE A 225 17.28 16.48 -6.28
N ASN A 226 17.26 16.91 -5.02
CA ASN A 226 17.86 16.16 -3.93
C ASN A 226 16.79 15.41 -3.12
N GLU A 227 16.64 14.11 -3.40
CA GLU A 227 15.72 13.21 -2.68
C GLU A 227 15.94 13.20 -1.15
N GLU A 228 17.12 13.56 -0.66
CA GLU A 228 17.47 13.53 0.78
C GLU A 228 16.89 14.70 1.58
N ASN A 229 16.51 15.79 0.91
CA ASN A 229 15.93 16.98 1.55
C ASN A 229 14.42 16.87 1.79
N ILE A 230 13.82 15.71 1.50
CA ILE A 230 12.39 15.49 1.63
C ILE A 230 12.07 15.11 3.08
N THR A 231 11.88 16.13 3.91
CA THR A 231 11.22 16.02 5.22
C THR A 231 9.71 16.11 5.04
N GLY A 232 9.11 15.09 4.43
CA GLY A 232 7.66 14.97 4.41
C GLY A 232 7.14 14.85 5.84
N ASN A 233 6.23 15.73 6.25
CA ASN A 233 5.41 15.54 7.45
C ASN A 233 4.46 14.35 7.19
N PHE A 234 4.98 13.14 7.29
CA PHE A 234 4.19 11.93 7.38
C PHE A 234 3.70 11.82 8.82
N ALA A 235 2.85 12.76 9.24
CA ALA A 235 2.21 12.66 10.54
C ALA A 235 1.52 11.29 10.62
N SER A 236 2.02 10.46 11.54
CA SER A 236 1.42 9.19 11.93
C SER A 236 -0.08 9.39 12.01
N GLN A 237 -0.85 8.57 11.28
CA GLN A 237 -2.20 8.30 11.75
C GLN A 237 -1.99 7.53 13.04
N THR A 238 -1.87 8.26 14.15
CA THR A 238 -1.92 7.62 15.45
C THR A 238 -3.23 6.88 15.48
N ALA A 239 -3.17 5.58 15.77
CA ALA A 239 -4.34 4.83 16.22
C ALA A 239 -5.12 5.72 17.20
N PRO A 240 -6.47 5.75 17.15
CA PRO A 240 -7.27 6.66 17.96
C PRO A 240 -6.76 6.62 19.39
N SER A 241 -6.38 7.79 19.89
CA SER A 241 -5.61 7.94 21.12
C SER A 241 -6.22 7.09 22.24
N ASN A 242 -5.35 6.50 23.06
CA ASN A 242 -5.71 5.73 24.27
C ASN A 242 -6.63 6.50 25.24
N GLN A 243 -6.96 7.77 24.99
CA GLN A 243 -7.96 8.52 25.75
C GLN A 243 -9.34 7.87 25.67
N ASN A 244 -9.72 7.30 24.51
CA ASN A 244 -11.00 6.59 24.40
C ASN A 244 -10.99 5.30 25.23
N LEU A 245 -9.87 4.57 25.27
CA LEU A 245 -9.74 3.35 26.06
C LEU A 245 -9.82 3.62 27.57
N ILE A 246 -9.24 4.73 28.03
CA ILE A 246 -9.35 5.19 29.43
C ILE A 246 -10.78 5.66 29.74
N LEU A 247 -11.46 6.31 28.80
CA LEU A 247 -12.87 6.72 28.95
C LEU A 247 -13.80 5.50 29.05
N TYR A 248 -13.61 4.47 28.21
CA TYR A 248 -14.40 3.24 28.28
C TYR A 248 -14.08 2.40 29.53
N ALA A 249 -12.82 2.36 29.97
CA ALA A 249 -12.43 1.70 31.21
C ALA A 249 -13.03 2.40 32.44
N SER A 250 -13.03 3.74 32.49
CA SER A 250 -13.61 4.51 33.59
C SER A 250 -15.14 4.43 33.64
N LEU A 251 -15.82 4.42 32.49
CA LEU A 251 -17.27 4.17 32.40
C LEU A 251 -17.64 2.75 32.84
N GLY A 252 -16.83 1.75 32.46
CA GLY A 252 -17.02 0.35 32.88
C GLY A 252 -16.87 0.15 34.39
N ILE A 253 -15.85 0.77 35.01
CA ILE A 253 -15.63 0.71 36.46
C ILE A 253 -16.77 1.39 37.23
N GLY A 254 -17.27 2.53 36.74
CA GLY A 254 -18.41 3.24 37.34
C GLY A 254 -19.68 2.38 37.39
N LEU A 255 -19.99 1.66 36.32
CA LEU A 255 -21.14 0.75 36.25
C LEU A 255 -21.04 -0.43 37.22
N VAL A 256 -19.84 -1.00 37.40
CA VAL A 256 -19.60 -2.09 38.35
C VAL A 256 -19.78 -1.62 39.80
N ILE A 257 -19.27 -0.43 40.14
CA ILE A 257 -19.44 0.14 41.49
C ILE A 257 -20.92 0.42 41.78
N ILE A 258 -21.67 0.98 40.82
CA ILE A 258 -23.11 1.23 40.97
C ILE A 258 -23.87 -0.09 41.17
N CYS A 259 -23.55 -1.14 40.40
CA CYS A 259 -24.18 -2.45 40.58
C CYS A 259 -23.88 -3.06 41.95
N LEU A 260 -22.65 -2.95 42.46
CA LEU A 260 -22.27 -3.43 43.79
C LEU A 260 -22.98 -2.65 44.91
N LEU A 261 -23.12 -1.33 44.77
CA LEU A 261 -23.84 -0.50 45.74
C LEU A 261 -25.34 -0.82 45.74
N LEU A 262 -25.97 -1.00 44.58
CA LEU A 262 -27.37 -1.40 44.47
C LEU A 262 -27.61 -2.81 45.05
N PHE A 263 -26.68 -3.74 44.82
CA PHE A 263 -26.73 -5.08 45.39
C PHE A 263 -26.61 -5.04 46.92
N ALA A 264 -25.63 -4.29 47.45
CA ALA A 264 -25.45 -4.10 48.89
C ALA A 264 -26.66 -3.41 49.55
N PHE A 265 -27.27 -2.42 48.88
CA PHE A 265 -28.48 -1.77 49.35
C PHE A 265 -29.67 -2.75 49.40
N LYS A 266 -29.84 -3.56 48.35
CA LYS A 266 -30.90 -4.58 48.28
C LYS A 266 -30.73 -5.65 49.37
N VAL A 267 -29.50 -6.07 49.67
CA VAL A 267 -29.18 -7.00 50.77
C VAL A 267 -29.49 -6.36 52.14
N ARG A 268 -29.14 -5.08 52.34
CA ARG A 268 -29.40 -4.37 53.61
C ARG A 268 -30.89 -4.14 53.88
N VAL A 269 -31.68 -3.87 52.83
CA VAL A 269 -33.14 -3.78 52.95
C VAL A 269 -33.73 -5.14 53.29
N ARG A 270 -33.21 -6.25 52.75
CA ARG A 270 -33.72 -7.60 53.03
C ARG A 270 -33.45 -8.07 54.46
N ILE A 271 -32.34 -7.67 55.07
CA ILE A 271 -31.97 -8.03 56.46
C ILE A 271 -32.80 -7.26 57.50
N LYS A 272 -33.34 -6.09 57.16
CA LYS A 272 -34.19 -5.30 58.07
C LYS A 272 -35.64 -5.81 58.20
N TRP A 273 -36.02 -6.82 57.41
CA TRP A 273 -37.38 -7.37 57.35
C TRP A 273 -37.41 -8.90 57.56
N SER A 274 -36.38 -9.46 58.22
CA SER A 274 -36.37 -10.85 58.71
C SER A 274 -36.28 -10.87 60.22
#